data_AF-A0A061RPJ2-F1
#
_entry.id   AF-A0A061RPJ2-F1
#
_cell.length_a   1.000
_cell.length_b   1.000
_cell.length_c   1.000
_cell.angle_alpha   90.00
_cell.angle_beta   90.00
_cell.angle_gamma   90.00
#
_symmetry.space_group_name_H-M   'P 1'
#
loop_
_entity.id
_entity.type
_entity.pdbx_description
1 polymer ?
#
loop_
_entity_poly.entity_id
_entity_poly.type
_entity_poly.pdbx_seq_one_letter_code
_entity_poly.pdbx_strand_id
1 'polypeptide(L)'
;MNKKKNAISKLLVASRGNEAGYIMRACEFKRGLRIGVNDSTLLTAIAHAFHLHKLGCEGRSLADKLEETAQAVRRAFCECPCYEVLIESLLKHEISELPNYCHLVAGVPIKPMLAKPTLGISEVLDKFSGTEFTCEYKYDGERAQIHIVDDGSVQVYSRNSENSIGKYPDAAEIIKKHLQTDVKSLIIDAEVVAYDRKAGKIKPFQELSRRAKKVVSAKDIKGELCVFAFDCLYFNGDILVRKPLSERQK
;
A
#
# COMPACT_ATOMS: atom_id res chain seq x y z
N MET A 1 -24.29 20.18 5.43
CA MET A 1 -23.27 20.96 6.18
C MET A 1 -23.58 21.06 7.68
N ASN A 2 -24.83 21.30 8.09
CA ASN A 2 -25.21 21.46 9.51
C ASN A 2 -25.01 20.21 10.39
N LYS A 3 -25.22 18.99 9.87
CA LYS A 3 -25.00 17.75 10.65
C LYS A 3 -23.57 17.58 11.16
N LYS A 4 -22.57 17.85 10.30
CA LYS A 4 -21.14 17.77 10.66
C LYS A 4 -20.76 18.81 11.72
N LYS A 5 -21.21 20.06 11.53
CA LYS A 5 -21.00 21.14 12.49
C LYS A 5 -21.58 20.80 13.86
N ASN A 6 -22.83 20.32 13.90
CA ASN A 6 -23.47 19.93 15.16
C ASN A 6 -22.75 18.78 15.87
N ALA A 7 -22.23 17.80 15.14
CA ALA A 7 -21.44 16.72 15.73
C ALA A 7 -20.14 17.23 16.36
N ILE A 8 -19.41 18.11 15.67
CA ILE A 8 -18.18 18.73 16.19
C ILE A 8 -18.49 19.57 17.42
N SER A 9 -19.55 20.40 17.39
CA SER A 9 -19.96 21.20 18.55
C SER A 9 -20.27 20.34 19.77
N LYS A 10 -20.95 19.19 19.59
CA LYS A 10 -21.21 18.25 20.70
C LYS A 10 -19.92 17.69 21.30
N LEU A 11 -18.95 17.32 20.46
CA LEU A 11 -17.64 16.84 20.93
C LEU A 11 -16.88 17.91 21.70
N LEU A 12 -16.90 19.16 21.25
CA LEU A 12 -16.22 20.27 21.92
C LEU A 12 -16.89 20.64 23.25
N VAL A 13 -18.22 20.64 23.32
CA VAL A 13 -18.95 20.91 24.58
C VAL A 13 -18.68 19.82 25.63
N ALA A 14 -18.51 18.56 25.20
CA ALA A 14 -18.20 17.45 26.11
C ALA A 14 -16.71 17.35 26.50
N SER A 15 -15.83 18.04 25.78
CA SER A 15 -14.38 17.90 25.94
C SER A 15 -13.86 18.51 27.25
N ARG A 16 -12.82 17.90 27.82
CA ARG A 16 -12.15 18.34 29.05
C ARG A 16 -10.66 18.56 28.83
N GLY A 17 -10.10 19.58 29.49
CA GLY A 17 -8.67 19.89 29.41
C GLY A 17 -8.19 20.10 27.97
N ASN A 18 -7.20 19.32 27.56
CA ASN A 18 -6.56 19.45 26.23
C ASN A 18 -7.28 18.68 25.11
N GLU A 19 -8.36 17.96 25.40
CA GLU A 19 -9.13 17.19 24.40
C GLU A 19 -9.64 18.08 23.27
N ALA A 20 -10.16 19.28 23.60
CA ALA A 20 -10.63 20.26 22.61
C ALA A 20 -9.56 20.58 21.56
N GLY A 21 -8.31 20.73 22.00
CA GLY A 21 -7.18 21.02 21.12
C GLY A 21 -6.91 19.89 20.12
N TYR A 22 -6.94 18.63 20.58
CA TYR A 22 -6.74 17.47 19.71
C TYR A 22 -7.93 17.22 18.78
N ILE A 23 -9.16 17.42 19.26
CA ILE A 23 -10.38 17.35 18.43
C ILE A 23 -10.32 18.37 17.29
N MET A 24 -9.94 19.62 17.59
CA MET A 24 -9.78 20.67 16.58
C MET A 24 -8.68 20.33 15.57
N ARG A 25 -7.52 19.86 16.03
CA ARG A 25 -6.43 19.42 15.14
C ARG A 25 -6.83 18.25 14.23
N ALA A 26 -7.59 17.29 14.76
CA ALA A 26 -8.11 16.17 13.98
C ALA A 26 -9.12 16.64 12.91
N CYS A 27 -9.94 17.65 13.22
CA CYS A 27 -10.87 18.25 12.26
C CYS A 27 -10.16 19.08 11.18
N GLU A 28 -9.00 19.68 11.49
CA GLU A 28 -8.15 20.37 10.52
C GLU A 28 -7.40 19.38 9.61
N PHE A 29 -8.13 18.75 8.69
CA PHE A 29 -7.64 17.71 7.78
C PHE A 29 -6.36 18.07 7.01
N LYS A 30 -6.08 19.37 6.80
CA LYS A 30 -4.89 19.84 6.07
C LYS A 30 -3.60 19.84 6.91
N ARG A 31 -3.69 19.79 8.24
CA ARG A 31 -2.53 20.01 9.14
C ARG A 31 -2.19 18.81 10.01
N GLY A 32 -3.07 17.81 10.09
CA GLY A 32 -2.90 16.60 10.89
C GLY A 32 -2.82 16.91 12.40
N LEU A 33 -2.62 15.87 13.21
CA LEU A 33 -2.54 15.99 14.67
C LEU A 33 -1.27 16.72 15.17
N ARG A 34 -0.21 16.78 14.34
CA ARG A 34 1.10 17.40 14.65
C ARG A 34 1.75 16.89 15.94
N ILE A 35 1.62 15.59 16.20
CA ILE A 35 2.19 14.93 17.38
C ILE A 35 3.58 14.35 17.14
N GLY A 36 4.13 14.45 15.92
CA GLY A 36 5.47 13.91 15.59
C GLY A 36 5.53 12.39 15.47
N VAL A 37 4.38 11.70 15.52
CA VAL A 37 4.25 10.24 15.39
C VAL A 37 3.73 9.91 14.00
N ASN A 38 4.32 8.88 13.38
CA ASN A 38 3.87 8.32 12.11
C ASN A 38 3.46 6.84 12.26
N ASP A 39 2.95 6.24 11.19
CA ASP A 39 2.50 4.84 11.19
C ASP A 39 3.60 3.87 11.63
N SER A 40 4.86 4.14 11.27
CA SER A 40 5.98 3.27 11.65
C SER A 40 6.25 3.30 13.15
N THR A 41 6.17 4.50 13.77
CA THR A 41 6.29 4.66 15.22
C THR A 41 5.11 4.01 15.94
N LEU A 42 3.89 4.14 15.39
CA LEU A 42 2.70 3.53 15.96
C LEU A 42 2.79 1.99 15.95
N LEU A 43 3.22 1.39 14.83
CA LEU A 43 3.40 -0.06 14.73
C LEU A 43 4.45 -0.59 15.71
N THR A 44 5.57 0.14 15.87
CA THR A 44 6.57 -0.18 16.90
C THR A 44 5.98 -0.12 18.30
N ALA A 45 5.22 0.93 18.61
CA ALA A 45 4.60 1.09 19.92
C ALA A 45 3.58 -0.03 20.21
N ILE A 46 2.77 -0.41 19.22
CA ILE A 46 1.83 -1.55 19.33
C ILE A 46 2.60 -2.86 19.59
N ALA A 47 3.65 -3.12 18.83
CA ALA A 47 4.46 -4.32 18.99
C ALA A 47 5.10 -4.38 20.39
N HIS A 48 5.68 -3.28 20.86
CA HIS A 48 6.27 -3.21 22.19
C HIS A 48 5.22 -3.38 23.28
N ALA A 49 4.06 -2.73 23.15
CA ALA A 49 2.97 -2.88 24.12
C ALA A 49 2.48 -4.33 24.20
N PHE A 50 2.33 -5.00 23.05
CA PHE A 50 1.98 -6.42 22.99
C PHE A 50 3.05 -7.30 23.69
N HIS A 51 4.32 -7.13 23.33
CA HIS A 51 5.43 -7.90 23.89
C HIS A 51 5.51 -7.74 25.42
N LEU A 52 5.51 -6.51 25.90
CA LEU A 52 5.63 -6.22 27.34
C LEU A 52 4.42 -6.74 28.12
N HIS A 53 3.22 -6.74 27.52
CA HIS A 53 2.02 -7.22 28.17
C HIS A 53 1.94 -8.76 28.23
N LYS A 54 2.32 -9.46 27.16
CA LYS A 54 2.16 -10.93 27.04
C LYS A 54 3.41 -11.72 27.43
N LEU A 55 4.59 -11.22 27.05
CA LEU A 55 5.88 -11.92 27.16
C LEU A 55 6.75 -11.38 28.31
N GLY A 56 6.38 -10.23 28.88
CA GLY A 56 7.03 -9.62 30.04
C GLY A 56 8.28 -8.80 29.68
N CYS A 57 9.02 -8.41 30.73
CA CYS A 57 10.13 -7.45 30.64
C CYS A 57 11.51 -8.08 30.90
N GLU A 58 11.62 -9.41 31.02
CA GLU A 58 12.83 -10.02 31.57
C GLU A 58 13.85 -10.48 30.50
N GLY A 59 15.11 -10.07 30.72
CA GLY A 59 16.28 -10.58 30.00
C GLY A 59 17.25 -9.50 29.52
N ARG A 60 18.55 -9.84 29.47
CA ARG A 60 19.61 -8.93 28.97
C ARG A 60 19.47 -8.58 27.47
N SER A 61 18.55 -9.24 26.75
CA SER A 61 18.28 -9.08 25.32
C SER A 61 16.88 -8.51 25.01
N LEU A 62 16.25 -7.80 25.96
CA LEU A 62 14.88 -7.27 25.77
C LEU A 62 14.80 -6.36 24.52
N ALA A 63 15.81 -5.54 24.27
CA ALA A 63 15.85 -4.66 23.10
C ALA A 63 15.77 -5.45 21.78
N ASP A 64 16.54 -6.53 21.66
CA ASP A 64 16.55 -7.37 20.46
C ASP A 64 15.19 -8.05 20.25
N LYS A 65 14.60 -8.60 21.33
CA LYS A 65 13.28 -9.23 21.29
C LYS A 65 12.16 -8.25 20.90
N LEU A 66 12.24 -7.01 21.40
CA LEU A 66 11.29 -5.95 21.05
C LEU A 66 11.40 -5.58 19.57
N GLU A 67 12.63 -5.50 19.04
CA GLU A 67 12.85 -5.21 17.63
C GLU A 67 12.40 -6.36 16.73
N GLU A 68 12.65 -7.62 17.08
CA GLU A 68 12.12 -8.79 16.38
C GLU A 68 10.59 -8.77 16.33
N THR A 69 9.96 -8.46 17.46
CA THR A 69 8.50 -8.31 17.58
C THR A 69 8.00 -7.17 16.69
N ALA A 70 8.67 -6.02 16.73
CA ALA A 70 8.33 -4.88 15.90
C ALA A 70 8.45 -5.20 14.40
N GLN A 71 9.48 -5.96 14.00
CA GLN A 71 9.65 -6.39 12.61
C GLN A 71 8.55 -7.34 12.16
N ALA A 72 8.14 -8.31 13.00
CA ALA A 72 7.04 -9.20 12.70
C ALA A 72 5.72 -8.44 12.51
N VAL A 73 5.39 -7.51 13.41
CA VAL A 73 4.20 -6.66 13.33
C VAL A 73 4.24 -5.74 12.10
N ARG A 74 5.39 -5.11 11.80
CA ARG A 74 5.55 -4.30 10.60
C ARG A 74 5.35 -5.13 9.33
N ARG A 75 5.92 -6.33 9.27
CA ARG A 75 5.77 -7.23 8.11
C ARG A 75 4.31 -7.63 7.89
N ALA A 76 3.64 -8.06 8.95
CA ALA A 76 2.21 -8.39 8.93
C ALA A 76 1.36 -7.22 8.44
N PHE A 77 1.61 -6.00 8.95
CA PHE A 77 0.90 -4.80 8.50
C PHE A 77 1.25 -4.39 7.06
N CYS A 78 2.48 -4.63 6.61
CA CYS A 78 2.83 -4.37 5.21
C CYS A 78 2.02 -5.26 4.27
N GLU A 79 1.92 -6.56 4.56
CA GLU A 79 1.15 -7.54 3.78
C GLU A 79 -0.37 -7.30 3.87
N CYS A 80 -0.87 -6.91 5.05
CA CYS A 80 -2.27 -6.59 5.31
C CYS A 80 -2.39 -5.30 6.14
N PRO A 81 -2.48 -4.11 5.50
CA PRO A 81 -2.50 -2.82 6.18
C PRO A 81 -3.87 -2.49 6.78
N CYS A 82 -4.37 -3.38 7.63
CA CYS A 82 -5.60 -3.24 8.38
C CYS A 82 -5.33 -3.35 9.88
N TYR A 83 -5.48 -2.25 10.61
CA TYR A 83 -5.24 -2.23 12.06
C TYR A 83 -6.21 -3.13 12.83
N GLU A 84 -7.45 -3.25 12.38
CA GLU A 84 -8.46 -4.09 13.03
C GLU A 84 -8.04 -5.57 13.00
N VAL A 85 -7.72 -6.10 11.81
CA VAL A 85 -7.23 -7.48 11.64
C VAL A 85 -5.93 -7.71 12.41
N LEU A 86 -4.99 -6.76 12.36
CA LEU A 86 -3.72 -6.85 13.07
C LEU A 86 -3.91 -6.92 14.60
N ILE A 87 -4.70 -6.00 15.16
CA ILE A 87 -4.92 -5.92 16.61
C ILE A 87 -5.69 -7.15 17.09
N GLU A 88 -6.72 -7.58 16.37
CA GLU A 88 -7.44 -8.81 16.71
C GLU A 88 -6.54 -10.04 16.69
N SER A 89 -5.67 -10.14 15.67
CA SER A 89 -4.72 -11.25 15.55
C SER A 89 -3.73 -11.27 16.72
N LEU A 90 -3.18 -10.10 17.07
CA LEU A 90 -2.29 -9.95 18.23
C LEU A 90 -2.99 -10.30 19.56
N LEU A 91 -4.27 -9.98 19.73
CA LEU A 91 -4.97 -10.29 20.98
C LEU A 91 -5.26 -11.79 21.14
N LYS A 92 -5.53 -12.50 20.04
CA LYS A 92 -6.00 -13.89 20.02
C LYS A 92 -4.87 -14.92 19.83
N HIS A 93 -3.76 -14.55 19.20
CA HIS A 93 -2.74 -15.48 18.73
C HIS A 93 -1.32 -15.07 19.14
N GLU A 94 -0.39 -16.01 19.02
CA GLU A 94 1.02 -15.74 19.25
C GLU A 94 1.66 -15.01 18.06
N ILE A 95 2.77 -14.30 18.32
CA ILE A 95 3.41 -13.48 17.29
C ILE A 95 3.92 -14.27 16.08
N SER A 96 4.34 -15.52 16.32
CA SER A 96 4.79 -16.45 15.28
C SER A 96 3.66 -16.87 14.33
N GLU A 97 2.41 -16.77 14.77
CA GLU A 97 1.24 -17.15 14.00
C GLU A 97 0.64 -15.98 13.20
N LEU A 98 1.09 -14.74 13.43
CA LEU A 98 0.63 -13.56 12.69
C LEU A 98 0.62 -13.75 11.17
N PRO A 99 1.63 -14.38 10.53
CA PRO A 99 1.61 -14.60 9.08
C PRO A 99 0.45 -15.46 8.58
N ASN A 100 -0.22 -16.24 9.45
CA ASN A 100 -1.37 -17.05 9.07
C ASN A 100 -2.66 -16.22 9.02
N TYR A 101 -2.73 -15.11 9.75
CA TYR A 101 -3.95 -14.28 9.88
C TYR A 101 -3.81 -12.92 9.19
N CYS A 102 -2.59 -12.37 9.17
CA CYS A 102 -2.22 -11.11 8.53
C CYS A 102 -1.32 -11.38 7.33
N HIS A 103 -1.92 -11.92 6.28
CA HIS A 103 -1.24 -12.16 5.00
C HIS A 103 -1.92 -11.38 3.88
N LEU A 104 -1.25 -11.33 2.73
CA LEU A 104 -1.78 -10.69 1.55
C LEU A 104 -3.04 -11.42 1.05
N VAL A 105 -4.10 -10.65 0.81
CA VAL A 105 -5.39 -11.15 0.29
C VAL A 105 -5.79 -10.30 -0.93
N ALA A 106 -6.28 -10.95 -1.99
CA ALA A 106 -6.78 -10.25 -3.17
C ALA A 106 -7.91 -9.27 -2.77
N GLY A 107 -7.88 -8.05 -3.31
CA GLY A 107 -8.80 -6.97 -2.92
C GLY A 107 -8.42 -6.18 -1.66
N VAL A 108 -7.35 -6.52 -0.96
CA VAL A 108 -6.76 -5.67 0.11
C VAL A 108 -5.42 -5.14 -0.39
N PRO A 109 -5.19 -3.81 -0.42
CA PRO A 109 -3.93 -3.27 -0.92
C PRO A 109 -2.75 -3.67 -0.04
N ILE A 110 -1.61 -3.98 -0.62
CA ILE A 110 -0.33 -4.22 0.07
C ILE A 110 0.53 -2.96 0.06
N LYS A 111 1.31 -2.71 1.12
CA LYS A 111 2.25 -1.59 1.14
C LYS A 111 3.32 -1.75 0.05
N PRO A 112 3.50 -0.75 -0.83
CA PRO A 112 4.39 -0.88 -1.97
C PRO A 112 5.86 -0.92 -1.55
N MET A 113 6.67 -1.71 -2.28
CA MET A 113 8.12 -1.64 -2.20
C MET A 113 8.59 -0.26 -2.69
N LEU A 114 9.45 0.41 -1.92
CA LEU A 114 10.00 1.73 -2.24
C LEU A 114 11.45 1.65 -2.70
N ALA A 115 11.86 2.58 -3.56
CA ALA A 115 13.23 2.71 -4.00
C ALA A 115 14.04 3.63 -3.07
N LYS A 116 15.31 3.31 -2.85
CA LYS A 116 16.29 4.21 -2.22
C LYS A 116 16.99 5.01 -3.33
N PRO A 117 17.07 6.35 -3.24
CA PRO A 117 17.83 7.13 -4.21
C PRO A 117 19.31 6.78 -4.12
N THR A 118 19.97 6.66 -5.27
CA THR A 118 21.41 6.41 -5.40
C THR A 118 22.00 7.47 -6.31
N LEU A 119 23.20 7.97 -5.97
CA LEU A 119 23.82 9.10 -6.67
C LEU A 119 24.70 8.69 -7.84
N GLY A 120 24.95 7.39 -8.02
CA GLY A 120 25.76 6.88 -9.12
C GLY A 120 25.70 5.38 -9.27
N ILE A 121 26.20 4.89 -10.41
CA ILE A 121 26.25 3.48 -10.74
C ILE A 121 27.15 2.71 -9.76
N SER A 122 28.27 3.29 -9.33
CA SER A 122 29.18 2.64 -8.37
C SER A 122 28.48 2.31 -7.05
N GLU A 123 27.64 3.20 -6.52
CA GLU A 123 26.87 2.93 -5.29
C GLU A 123 25.93 1.73 -5.46
N VAL A 124 25.33 1.57 -6.64
CA VAL A 124 24.48 0.42 -6.97
C VAL A 124 25.32 -0.86 -7.03
N LEU A 125 26.48 -0.83 -7.70
CA LEU A 125 27.38 -1.98 -7.83
C LEU A 125 27.97 -2.41 -6.48
N ASP A 126 28.37 -1.45 -5.65
CA ASP A 126 28.90 -1.72 -4.31
C ASP A 126 27.82 -2.35 -3.42
N LYS A 127 26.59 -1.82 -3.48
CA LYS A 127 25.47 -2.31 -2.68
C LYS A 127 25.00 -3.70 -3.08
N PHE A 128 25.02 -4.01 -4.38
CA PHE A 128 24.61 -5.31 -4.92
C PHE A 128 25.78 -6.20 -5.30
N SER A 129 26.96 -5.98 -4.71
CA SER A 129 28.14 -6.78 -4.97
C SER A 129 27.87 -8.27 -4.71
N GLY A 130 28.22 -9.12 -5.69
CA GLY A 130 27.98 -10.56 -5.63
C GLY A 130 26.50 -10.98 -5.74
N THR A 131 25.58 -10.05 -6.07
CA THR A 131 24.16 -10.32 -6.24
C THR A 131 23.72 -9.94 -7.66
N GLU A 132 23.02 -10.83 -8.36
CA GLU A 132 22.43 -10.51 -9.65
C GLU A 132 21.28 -9.50 -9.47
N PHE A 133 21.21 -8.49 -10.34
CA PHE A 133 20.16 -7.49 -10.35
C PHE A 133 19.74 -7.15 -11.78
N THR A 134 18.54 -6.62 -11.94
CA THR A 134 17.99 -6.16 -13.22
C THR A 134 17.86 -4.63 -13.25
N CYS A 135 17.81 -4.07 -14.46
CA CYS A 135 17.60 -2.65 -14.70
C CYS A 135 16.32 -2.46 -15.49
N GLU A 136 15.37 -1.73 -14.90
CA GLU A 136 14.08 -1.41 -15.53
C GLU A 136 13.93 0.09 -15.72
N TYR A 137 13.18 0.48 -16.75
CA TYR A 137 12.85 1.89 -16.94
C TYR A 137 11.98 2.37 -15.79
N LYS A 138 12.42 3.46 -15.14
CA LYS A 138 11.58 4.18 -14.21
C LYS A 138 10.60 5.06 -14.99
N TYR A 139 9.40 4.53 -15.24
CA TYR A 139 8.33 5.26 -15.90
C TYR A 139 7.86 6.50 -15.09
N ASP A 140 7.40 7.52 -15.81
CA ASP A 140 6.86 8.77 -15.24
C ASP A 140 5.34 8.76 -15.33
N GLY A 141 4.69 8.14 -14.34
CA GLY A 141 3.26 7.91 -14.31
C GLY A 141 2.68 7.94 -12.90
N GLU A 142 1.58 7.19 -12.72
CA GLU A 142 1.04 6.87 -11.41
C GLU A 142 1.13 5.38 -11.16
N ARG A 143 1.75 5.00 -10.04
CA ARG A 143 1.76 3.62 -9.58
C ARG A 143 0.34 3.14 -9.31
N ALA A 144 0.03 2.00 -9.90
CA ALA A 144 -1.25 1.31 -9.80
C ALA A 144 -0.99 -0.15 -9.39
N GLN A 145 -1.44 -0.49 -8.19
CA GLN A 145 -1.49 -1.86 -7.73
C GLN A 145 -2.85 -2.43 -8.15
N ILE A 146 -2.85 -3.37 -9.10
CA ILE A 146 -4.05 -3.88 -9.75
C ILE A 146 -4.35 -5.27 -9.18
N HIS A 147 -5.53 -5.43 -8.60
CA HIS A 147 -6.01 -6.67 -8.01
C HIS A 147 -7.14 -7.21 -8.86
N ILE A 148 -7.03 -8.46 -9.28
CA ILE A 148 -8.13 -9.29 -9.78
C ILE A 148 -8.48 -10.26 -8.65
N VAL A 149 -9.72 -10.23 -8.24
CA VAL A 149 -10.25 -11.09 -7.16
C VAL A 149 -10.96 -12.29 -7.80
N ASP A 150 -11.09 -13.40 -7.07
CA ASP A 150 -11.67 -14.66 -7.57
C ASP A 150 -13.11 -14.51 -8.13
N ASP A 151 -13.84 -13.47 -7.72
CA ASP A 151 -15.17 -13.13 -8.24
C ASP A 151 -15.13 -12.38 -9.59
N GLY A 152 -13.93 -12.16 -10.14
CA GLY A 152 -13.69 -11.41 -11.38
C GLY A 152 -13.76 -9.89 -11.22
N SER A 153 -13.95 -9.38 -10.00
CA SER A 153 -13.86 -7.95 -9.72
C SER A 153 -12.42 -7.46 -9.85
N VAL A 154 -12.27 -6.20 -10.27
CA VAL A 154 -10.95 -5.55 -10.36
C VAL A 154 -10.92 -4.33 -9.49
N GLN A 155 -9.89 -4.24 -8.66
CA GLN A 155 -9.59 -3.09 -7.84
C GLN A 155 -8.25 -2.51 -8.29
N VAL A 156 -8.12 -1.19 -8.20
CA VAL A 156 -6.87 -0.49 -8.50
C VAL A 156 -6.57 0.40 -7.31
N TYR A 157 -5.39 0.24 -6.72
CA TYR A 157 -4.95 1.04 -5.59
C TYR A 157 -3.76 1.92 -5.98
N SER A 158 -3.77 3.15 -5.47
CA SER A 158 -2.61 4.05 -5.61
C SER A 158 -1.48 3.61 -4.68
N ARG A 159 -0.32 4.27 -4.82
CA ARG A 159 0.82 4.13 -3.90
C ARG A 159 0.46 4.25 -2.41
N ASN A 160 -0.57 5.04 -2.08
CA ASN A 160 -0.99 5.27 -0.69
C ASN A 160 -2.16 4.37 -0.26
N SER A 161 -2.40 3.28 -0.98
CA SER A 161 -3.51 2.35 -0.72
C SER A 161 -4.90 2.97 -0.92
N GLU A 162 -5.00 4.08 -1.68
CA GLU A 162 -6.28 4.70 -2.00
C GLU A 162 -6.91 4.03 -3.23
N ASN A 163 -8.19 3.65 -3.12
CA ASN A 163 -8.90 3.06 -4.25
C ASN A 163 -9.05 4.08 -5.40
N SER A 164 -8.45 3.74 -6.53
CA SER A 164 -8.32 4.55 -7.74
C SER A 164 -9.03 3.92 -8.94
N ILE A 165 -9.84 2.88 -8.75
CA ILE A 165 -10.60 2.23 -9.85
C ILE A 165 -11.47 3.23 -10.61
N GLY A 166 -12.07 4.18 -9.90
CA GLY A 166 -12.90 5.23 -10.51
C GLY A 166 -12.10 6.20 -11.38
N LYS A 167 -10.78 6.34 -11.16
CA LYS A 167 -9.90 7.20 -11.96
C LYS A 167 -9.38 6.47 -13.20
N TYR A 168 -9.16 5.16 -13.09
CA TYR A 168 -8.55 4.31 -14.11
C TYR A 168 -9.40 3.09 -14.47
N PRO A 169 -10.68 3.26 -14.88
CA PRO A 169 -11.49 2.13 -15.31
C PRO A 169 -10.91 1.46 -16.57
N ASP A 170 -10.28 2.24 -17.45
CA ASP A 170 -9.59 1.78 -18.66
C ASP A 170 -8.36 0.92 -18.38
N ALA A 171 -7.62 1.18 -17.29
CA ALA A 171 -6.51 0.30 -16.88
C ALA A 171 -7.01 -1.09 -16.48
N ALA A 172 -8.13 -1.14 -15.75
CA ALA A 172 -8.77 -2.41 -15.39
C ALA A 172 -9.27 -3.18 -16.62
N GLU A 173 -9.87 -2.49 -17.59
CA GLU A 173 -10.31 -3.10 -18.86
C GLU A 173 -9.14 -3.62 -19.69
N ILE A 174 -8.03 -2.87 -19.78
CA ILE A 174 -6.82 -3.30 -20.50
C ILE A 174 -6.28 -4.58 -19.89
N ILE A 175 -6.14 -4.65 -18.58
CA ILE A 175 -5.67 -5.87 -17.92
C ILE A 175 -6.64 -7.02 -18.19
N LYS A 176 -7.95 -6.85 -17.93
CA LYS A 176 -8.95 -7.90 -18.16
C LYS A 176 -8.92 -8.47 -19.57
N LYS A 177 -8.69 -7.63 -20.58
CA LYS A 177 -8.63 -8.06 -21.99
C LYS A 177 -7.43 -8.94 -22.32
N HIS A 178 -6.31 -8.78 -21.60
CA HIS A 178 -5.06 -9.52 -21.86
C HIS A 178 -4.81 -10.64 -20.84
N LEU A 179 -5.71 -10.85 -19.88
CA LEU A 179 -5.64 -12.00 -18.98
C LEU A 179 -5.84 -13.30 -19.75
N GLN A 180 -5.02 -14.29 -19.43
CA GLN A 180 -5.22 -15.67 -19.86
C GLN A 180 -6.40 -16.29 -19.09
N THR A 181 -7.01 -17.33 -19.68
CA THR A 181 -8.24 -17.95 -19.16
C THR A 181 -8.06 -18.71 -17.84
N ASP A 182 -6.83 -19.03 -17.48
CA ASP A 182 -6.43 -19.73 -16.26
C ASP A 182 -6.23 -18.79 -15.06
N VAL A 183 -6.25 -17.47 -15.26
CA VAL A 183 -6.11 -16.49 -14.19
C VAL A 183 -7.45 -16.28 -13.47
N LYS A 184 -7.53 -16.72 -12.21
CA LYS A 184 -8.67 -16.52 -11.30
C LYS A 184 -8.47 -15.29 -10.43
N SER A 185 -7.28 -15.15 -9.86
CA SER A 185 -6.91 -14.02 -9.01
C SER A 185 -5.45 -13.65 -9.21
N LEU A 186 -5.18 -12.35 -9.14
CA LEU A 186 -3.87 -11.80 -9.51
C LEU A 186 -3.67 -10.47 -8.80
N ILE A 187 -2.46 -10.21 -8.31
CA ILE A 187 -2.06 -8.87 -7.86
C ILE A 187 -0.77 -8.50 -8.57
N ILE A 188 -0.83 -7.46 -9.39
CA ILE A 188 0.33 -6.90 -10.09
C ILE A 188 0.60 -5.48 -9.63
N ASP A 189 1.88 -5.13 -9.63
CA ASP A 189 2.35 -3.77 -9.44
C ASP A 189 2.77 -3.20 -10.79
N ALA A 190 2.23 -2.03 -11.12
CA ALA A 190 2.37 -1.43 -12.43
C ALA A 190 2.46 0.09 -12.35
N GLU A 191 3.03 0.69 -13.40
CA GLU A 191 2.94 2.13 -13.64
C GLU A 191 1.92 2.40 -14.74
N VAL A 192 0.93 3.23 -14.44
CA VAL A 192 0.00 3.76 -15.43
C VAL A 192 0.58 5.04 -16.00
N VAL A 193 0.79 5.08 -17.31
CA VAL A 193 1.32 6.27 -18.01
C VAL A 193 0.36 6.76 -19.08
N ALA A 194 0.38 8.07 -19.33
CA ALA A 194 -0.30 8.62 -20.49
C ALA A 194 0.45 8.19 -21.77
N TYR A 195 -0.28 7.76 -22.78
CA TYR A 195 0.31 7.20 -24.00
C TYR A 195 -0.35 7.78 -25.25
N ASP A 196 0.40 7.90 -26.33
CA ASP A 196 -0.09 8.22 -27.67
C ASP A 196 -0.03 6.98 -28.54
N ARG A 197 -1.17 6.33 -28.84
CA ARG A 197 -1.16 5.13 -29.69
C ARG A 197 -0.85 5.44 -31.15
N LYS A 198 -1.15 6.66 -31.62
CA LYS A 198 -0.87 7.04 -33.02
C LYS A 198 0.62 7.29 -33.23
N ALA A 199 1.26 7.96 -32.29
CA ALA A 199 2.69 8.24 -32.35
C ALA A 199 3.58 7.14 -31.73
N GLY A 200 3.00 6.21 -30.98
CA GLY A 200 3.73 5.15 -30.28
C GLY A 200 4.61 5.67 -29.15
N LYS A 201 4.21 6.73 -28.43
CA LYS A 201 5.06 7.45 -27.47
C LYS A 201 4.39 7.66 -26.12
N ILE A 202 5.20 7.59 -25.06
CA ILE A 202 4.79 7.98 -23.70
C ILE A 202 4.64 9.51 -23.65
N LYS A 203 3.57 9.97 -23.02
CA LYS A 203 3.30 11.40 -22.77
C LYS A 203 3.75 11.80 -21.37
N PRO A 204 4.04 13.10 -21.14
CA PRO A 204 4.42 13.58 -19.80
C PRO A 204 3.34 13.31 -18.75
N PHE A 205 3.76 13.12 -17.49
CA PHE A 205 2.87 12.92 -16.34
C PHE A 205 1.74 13.97 -16.23
N GLN A 206 1.99 15.22 -16.66
CA GLN A 206 0.98 16.29 -16.64
C GLN A 206 -0.29 15.96 -17.43
N GLU A 207 -0.20 15.13 -18.47
CA GLU A 207 -1.38 14.69 -19.21
C GLU A 207 -2.21 13.68 -18.41
N LEU A 208 -1.54 12.84 -17.60
CA LEU A 208 -2.20 11.90 -16.71
C LEU A 208 -2.88 12.61 -15.53
N SER A 209 -2.24 13.62 -14.95
CA SER A 209 -2.74 14.35 -13.78
C SER A 209 -3.99 15.19 -14.07
N ARG A 210 -4.25 15.51 -15.34
CA ARG A 210 -5.48 16.19 -15.80
C ARG A 210 -6.71 15.29 -15.79
N ARG A 211 -6.55 13.97 -15.63
CA ARG A 211 -7.69 13.04 -15.53
C ARG A 211 -8.49 13.30 -14.27
N ALA A 212 -9.81 13.20 -14.38
CA ALA A 212 -10.71 13.34 -13.25
C ALA A 212 -10.47 12.22 -12.24
N LYS A 213 -10.53 12.53 -10.93
CA LYS A 213 -10.39 11.54 -9.85
C LYS A 213 -11.45 10.43 -9.90
N LYS A 214 -12.60 10.70 -10.51
CA LYS A 214 -13.66 9.74 -10.75
C LYS A 214 -14.28 10.02 -12.10
N VAL A 215 -14.25 9.02 -12.96
CA VAL A 215 -14.89 8.99 -14.27
C VAL A 215 -16.32 8.50 -14.07
N VAL A 216 -17.30 9.22 -14.64
CA VAL A 216 -18.73 8.89 -14.50
C VAL A 216 -19.23 8.07 -15.70
N SER A 217 -18.66 8.28 -16.89
CA SER A 217 -18.91 7.47 -18.08
C SER A 217 -17.63 7.19 -18.85
N ALA A 218 -17.58 6.07 -19.59
CA ALA A 218 -16.43 5.73 -20.44
C ALA A 218 -16.10 6.82 -21.49
N LYS A 219 -17.07 7.66 -21.85
CA LYS A 219 -16.88 8.80 -22.77
C LYS A 219 -16.11 9.96 -22.16
N ASP A 220 -16.03 10.03 -20.83
CA ASP A 220 -15.32 11.09 -20.11
C ASP A 220 -13.83 10.76 -19.91
N ILE A 221 -13.38 9.59 -20.36
CA ILE A 221 -11.99 9.16 -20.29
C ILE A 221 -11.16 10.04 -21.23
N LYS A 222 -10.31 10.88 -20.64
CA LYS A 222 -9.42 11.78 -21.38
C LYS A 222 -8.06 11.13 -21.62
N GLY A 223 -7.66 11.08 -22.89
CA GLY A 223 -6.36 10.55 -23.31
C GLY A 223 -6.28 9.03 -23.21
N GLU A 224 -5.33 8.44 -23.93
CA GLU A 224 -5.06 7.01 -23.87
C GLU A 224 -4.01 6.74 -22.78
N LEU A 225 -4.05 5.54 -22.19
CA LEU A 225 -3.04 5.09 -21.25
C LEU A 225 -2.39 3.78 -21.69
N CYS A 226 -1.22 3.51 -21.11
CA CYS A 226 -0.55 2.23 -21.14
C CYS A 226 -0.26 1.80 -19.70
N VAL A 227 -0.31 0.49 -19.44
CA VAL A 227 0.01 -0.10 -18.14
C VAL A 227 1.33 -0.85 -18.29
N PHE A 228 2.35 -0.42 -17.57
CA PHE A 228 3.66 -1.07 -17.52
C PHE A 228 3.76 -1.85 -16.21
N ALA A 229 3.41 -3.13 -16.25
CA ALA A 229 3.59 -4.02 -15.10
C ALA A 229 5.07 -4.35 -14.90
N PHE A 230 5.52 -4.34 -13.65
CA PHE A 230 6.92 -4.60 -13.28
C PHE A 230 7.08 -5.65 -12.17
N ASP A 231 6.02 -5.97 -11.41
CA ASP A 231 6.06 -7.01 -10.39
C ASP A 231 4.73 -7.78 -10.29
N CYS A 232 4.80 -9.04 -9.89
CA CYS A 232 3.66 -9.91 -9.60
C CYS A 232 3.73 -10.37 -8.15
N LEU A 233 2.74 -9.98 -7.36
CA LEU A 233 2.74 -10.17 -5.91
C LEU A 233 1.91 -11.39 -5.47
N TYR A 234 0.94 -11.79 -6.30
CA TYR A 234 0.01 -12.87 -6.00
C TYR A 234 -0.58 -13.45 -7.28
N PHE A 235 -0.72 -14.77 -7.34
CA PHE A 235 -1.26 -15.47 -8.50
C PHE A 235 -2.06 -16.71 -8.06
N ASN A 236 -3.35 -16.76 -8.36
CA ASN A 236 -4.21 -17.93 -8.19
C ASN A 236 -4.14 -18.63 -6.81
N GLY A 237 -4.12 -17.86 -5.72
CA GLY A 237 -3.96 -18.40 -4.37
C GLY A 237 -2.54 -18.28 -3.82
N ASP A 238 -1.53 -18.23 -4.69
CA ASP A 238 -0.12 -18.24 -4.29
C ASP A 238 0.38 -16.84 -3.98
N ILE A 239 0.85 -16.65 -2.74
CA ILE A 239 1.51 -15.43 -2.30
C ILE A 239 2.96 -15.43 -2.80
N LEU A 240 3.29 -14.52 -3.71
CA LEU A 240 4.60 -14.46 -4.36
C LEU A 240 5.58 -13.52 -3.66
N VAL A 241 5.13 -12.63 -2.76
CA VAL A 241 5.98 -11.59 -2.13
C VAL A 241 7.18 -12.13 -1.35
N ARG A 242 7.19 -13.43 -1.01
CA ARG A 242 8.28 -14.12 -0.31
C ARG A 242 9.24 -14.85 -1.27
N LYS A 243 8.93 -14.90 -2.57
CA LYS A 243 9.75 -15.49 -3.62
C LYS A 243 10.72 -14.45 -4.18
N PRO A 244 11.88 -14.86 -4.71
CA PRO A 244 12.82 -13.95 -5.38
C PRO A 244 12.19 -13.30 -6.62
N LEU A 245 12.64 -12.10 -6.98
CA LEU A 245 12.11 -11.32 -8.12
C LEU A 245 12.13 -12.12 -9.43
N SER A 246 13.18 -12.92 -9.65
CA SER A 246 13.34 -13.77 -10.82
C SER A 246 12.27 -14.86 -10.97
N GLU A 247 11.59 -15.24 -9.89
CA GLU A 247 10.43 -16.15 -9.95
C GLU A 247 9.12 -15.39 -10.15
N ARG A 248 9.02 -14.15 -9.65
CA ARG A 248 7.81 -13.32 -9.78
C ARG A 248 7.63 -12.73 -11.17
N GLN A 249 8.71 -12.56 -11.91
CA GLN A 249 8.71 -11.97 -13.26
C GLN A 249 8.68 -13.03 -14.40
N LYS A 250 8.57 -14.32 -14.07
CA LYS A 250 8.39 -15.40 -15.06
C LYS A 250 6.94 -15.48 -15.51
#